data_AF-A0A0R3QD45-F1
#
_entry.id   AF-A0A0R3QD45-F1
#
_cell.length_a   1.000
_cell.length_b   1.000
_cell.length_c   1.000
_cell.angle_alpha   90.00
_cell.angle_beta   90.00
_cell.angle_gamma   90.00
#
_symmetry.space_group_name_H-M   'P 1'
#
loop_
_entity.id
_entity.type
_entity.pdbx_description
1 polymer ?
#
loop_
_entity_poly.entity_id
_entity_poly.type
_entity_poly.pdbx_seq_one_letter_code
_entity_poly.pdbx_strand_id
1 'polypeptide(L)'
;CSGGCSPGYACGQYGCYSRARARSSKIVDDVINDKHTDDAINAVASSPAAKRQEINAEQMTNEQFYECCLYQQLPDSCLEKCSYATYTKNTLQAMYLHFDKCPLSALADISYCAAGGLDHTECCIRNDVATTFAGRKCLTFCDQRPGNVTKLDFSYLPCYERFENIKSCFMEHIGIKNRPATVDIELARTFET
;
A
#
# COMPACT_ATOMS: atom_id res chain seq x y z
N CYS A 1 -22.94 -15.79 2.34
CA CYS A 1 -22.21 -17.02 2.69
C CYS A 1 -23.18 -18.16 2.98
N SER A 2 -23.45 -19.02 1.99
CA SER A 2 -24.49 -20.05 2.09
C SER A 2 -24.07 -21.32 2.85
N GLY A 3 -22.80 -21.42 3.28
CA GLY A 3 -22.24 -22.59 3.97
C GLY A 3 -21.73 -22.33 5.39
N GLY A 4 -21.97 -21.15 5.96
CA GLY A 4 -21.36 -20.74 7.22
C GLY A 4 -19.84 -20.51 7.11
N CYS A 5 -19.23 -20.02 8.18
CA CYS A 5 -17.77 -19.86 8.29
C CYS A 5 -17.27 -20.61 9.53
N SER A 6 -16.04 -21.12 9.48
CA SER A 6 -15.41 -21.80 10.61
C SER A 6 -15.35 -20.90 11.86
N PRO A 7 -15.28 -21.48 13.07
CA PRO A 7 -15.11 -20.70 14.30
C PRO A 7 -13.94 -19.71 14.20
N GLY A 8 -14.17 -18.45 14.56
CA GLY A 8 -13.18 -17.36 14.42
C GLY A 8 -13.30 -16.56 13.12
N TYR A 9 -14.14 -16.98 12.17
CA TYR A 9 -14.41 -16.26 10.93
C TYR A 9 -15.83 -15.64 10.94
N ALA A 10 -16.02 -14.59 10.15
CA ALA A 10 -17.31 -13.95 9.91
C ALA A 10 -17.64 -13.92 8.41
N CYS A 11 -18.93 -13.76 8.10
CA CYS A 11 -19.40 -13.63 6.73
C CYS A 11 -19.26 -12.18 6.27
N GLY A 12 -18.50 -11.96 5.20
CA GLY A 12 -18.35 -10.67 4.53
C GLY A 12 -18.81 -10.74 3.07
N GLN A 13 -18.59 -9.64 2.35
CA GLN A 13 -18.95 -9.52 0.94
C GLN A 13 -18.19 -10.48 0.01
N TYR A 14 -16.97 -10.87 0.38
CA TYR A 14 -16.10 -11.75 -0.42
C TYR A 14 -16.04 -13.20 0.08
N GLY A 15 -16.90 -13.57 1.03
CA GLY A 15 -16.86 -14.87 1.68
C GLY A 15 -16.49 -14.77 3.16
N CYS A 16 -15.75 -15.74 3.66
CA CYS A 16 -15.33 -15.76 5.06
C CYS A 16 -14.07 -14.92 5.26
N TYR A 17 -14.08 -14.04 6.26
CA TYR A 17 -12.92 -13.26 6.68
C TYR A 17 -12.62 -13.52 8.16
N SER A 18 -11.35 -13.44 8.54
CA SER A 18 -10.93 -13.64 9.92
C SER A 18 -11.47 -12.50 10.80
N ARG A 19 -12.12 -12.83 11.91
CA ARG A 19 -12.50 -11.80 12.89
C ARG A 19 -11.21 -11.28 13.52
N ALA A 20 -10.91 -10.00 13.31
CA ALA A 20 -9.78 -9.35 13.96
C ALA A 20 -9.86 -9.60 15.47
N ARG A 21 -8.89 -10.34 16.02
CA ARG A 21 -8.66 -10.39 17.47
C ARG A 21 -7.91 -9.12 17.81
N ALA A 22 -8.35 -8.40 18.84
CA ALA A 22 -7.62 -7.23 19.33
C ALA A 22 -6.14 -7.61 19.49
N ARG A 23 -5.27 -7.01 18.68
CA ARG A 23 -3.82 -7.18 18.82
C ARG A 23 -3.46 -6.52 20.14
N SER A 24 -3.16 -7.32 21.17
CA SER A 24 -2.53 -6.82 22.38
C SER A 24 -1.18 -6.26 21.95
N SER A 25 -0.97 -4.96 22.14
CA SER A 25 0.29 -4.27 21.83
C SER A 25 1.40 -4.81 22.72
N LYS A 26 2.05 -5.90 22.30
CA LYS A 26 3.34 -6.29 22.87
C LYS A 26 4.40 -5.33 22.35
N ILE A 27 4.71 -4.33 23.16
CA ILE A 27 6.00 -3.64 23.09
C ILE A 27 7.05 -4.70 23.45
N VAL A 28 7.73 -5.24 22.45
CA VAL A 28 8.96 -6.03 22.66
C VAL A 28 10.11 -5.06 22.58
N ASP A 29 10.53 -4.56 23.75
CA ASP A 29 11.91 -4.14 23.98
C ASP A 29 12.77 -5.40 23.88
N ASP A 30 13.32 -5.70 22.71
CA ASP A 30 14.40 -6.68 22.61
C ASP A 30 15.70 -5.96 22.27
N VAL A 31 16.59 -6.06 23.24
CA VAL A 31 17.90 -5.44 23.32
C VAL A 31 18.81 -6.07 22.28
N ILE A 32 19.52 -5.21 21.55
CA ILE A 32 20.60 -5.55 20.62
C ILE A 32 21.54 -6.59 21.25
N ASN A 33 21.63 -7.77 20.64
CA ASN A 33 22.79 -8.65 20.80
C ASN A 33 23.34 -9.01 19.41
N ASP A 34 24.04 -8.06 18.80
CA ASP A 34 24.86 -8.28 17.62
C ASP A 34 26.12 -9.06 18.05
N LYS A 35 26.15 -10.37 17.76
CA LYS A 35 27.40 -11.12 17.71
C LYS A 35 27.93 -11.08 16.28
N HIS A 36 28.85 -10.13 16.07
CA HIS A 36 29.67 -10.00 14.88
C HIS A 36 30.51 -11.28 14.68
N THR A 37 30.38 -11.93 13.52
CA THR A 37 31.47 -12.72 12.94
C THR A 37 31.82 -12.06 11.62
N ASP A 38 33.05 -11.55 11.57
CA ASP A 38 33.68 -10.85 10.48
C ASP A 38 33.77 -11.73 9.23
N ASP A 39 33.33 -11.21 8.08
CA ASP A 39 33.94 -11.49 6.78
C ASP A 39 33.72 -10.29 5.85
N ALA A 40 34.81 -9.88 5.23
CA ALA A 40 35.02 -8.56 4.65
C ALA A 40 34.38 -8.35 3.26
N ILE A 41 34.07 -7.08 2.92
CA ILE A 41 34.61 -6.30 1.78
C ILE A 41 33.62 -5.21 1.31
N ASN A 42 34.10 -3.95 1.33
CA ASN A 42 33.72 -2.74 0.57
C ASN A 42 32.45 -1.93 0.88
N ALA A 43 32.66 -0.93 1.74
CA ALA A 43 32.32 0.49 1.61
C ALA A 43 31.28 0.93 0.55
N VAL A 44 30.08 1.30 1.04
CA VAL A 44 29.45 2.60 0.74
C VAL A 44 28.88 3.16 2.04
N ALA A 45 29.44 4.28 2.49
CA ALA A 45 28.98 5.00 3.68
C ALA A 45 27.66 5.72 3.36
N SER A 46 26.55 5.00 3.43
CA SER A 46 25.21 5.58 3.56
C SER A 46 24.82 5.45 5.04
N SER A 47 24.56 6.58 5.69
CA SER A 47 24.29 6.67 7.12
C SER A 47 23.30 5.59 7.60
N PRO A 48 23.62 4.77 8.63
CA PRO A 48 22.71 3.76 9.16
C PRO A 48 21.38 4.34 9.65
N ALA A 49 21.34 5.64 9.97
CA ALA A 49 20.13 6.35 10.36
C ALA A 49 19.14 6.55 9.20
N ALA A 50 19.62 6.92 8.00
CA ALA A 50 18.76 7.12 6.83
C ALA A 50 18.11 5.79 6.39
N LYS A 51 18.90 4.71 6.35
CA LYS A 51 18.41 3.37 6.03
C LYS A 51 17.40 2.85 7.07
N ARG A 52 17.62 3.13 8.37
CA ARG A 52 16.65 2.78 9.42
C ARG A 52 15.35 3.59 9.30
N GLN A 53 15.43 4.86 8.93
CA GLN A 53 14.25 5.72 8.74
C GLN A 53 13.42 5.29 7.52
N GLU A 54 14.06 4.91 6.42
CA GLU A 54 13.40 4.36 5.22
C GLU A 54 12.70 3.02 5.54
N ILE A 55 13.38 2.09 6.22
CA ILE A 55 12.79 0.81 6.65
C ILE A 55 11.58 1.04 7.57
N ASN A 56 11.67 1.97 8.51
CA ASN A 56 10.56 2.29 9.41
C ASN A 56 9.37 2.92 8.66
N ALA A 57 9.63 3.80 7.70
CA ALA A 57 8.56 4.42 6.90
C ALA A 57 7.82 3.39 6.03
N GLU A 58 8.55 2.51 5.34
CA GLU A 58 7.96 1.42 4.53
C GLU A 58 7.18 0.41 5.40
N GLN A 59 7.66 0.10 6.60
CA GLN A 59 6.93 -0.75 7.53
C GLN A 59 5.63 -0.09 7.98
N MET A 60 5.66 1.20 8.30
CA MET A 60 4.47 1.96 8.68
C MET A 60 3.46 2.08 7.52
N THR A 61 3.91 2.27 6.28
CA THR A 61 3.01 2.35 5.12
C THR A 61 2.32 1.01 4.86
N ASN A 62 3.06 -0.09 4.96
CA ASN A 62 2.50 -1.44 4.80
C ASN A 62 1.53 -1.78 5.94
N GLU A 63 1.82 -1.37 7.18
CA GLU A 63 0.90 -1.57 8.31
C GLU A 63 -0.42 -0.83 8.09
N GLN A 64 -0.38 0.43 7.65
CA GLN A 64 -1.59 1.21 7.33
C GLN A 64 -2.40 0.56 6.19
N PHE A 65 -1.73 0.10 5.14
CA PHE A 65 -2.36 -0.62 4.04
C PHE A 65 -3.03 -1.91 4.53
N TYR A 66 -2.29 -2.72 5.29
CA TYR A 66 -2.79 -4.00 5.82
C TYR A 66 -3.99 -3.82 6.77
N GLU A 67 -3.93 -2.86 7.68
CA GLU A 67 -5.03 -2.56 8.61
C GLU A 67 -6.29 -2.06 7.87
N CYS A 68 -6.12 -1.29 6.80
CA CYS A 68 -7.26 -0.94 5.94
C CYS A 68 -7.90 -2.20 5.31
N CYS A 69 -7.11 -3.16 4.83
CA CYS A 69 -7.65 -4.41 4.28
C CYS A 69 -8.41 -5.25 5.31
N LEU A 70 -7.95 -5.27 6.57
CA LEU A 70 -8.70 -5.89 7.66
C LEU A 70 -10.04 -5.19 7.89
N TYR A 71 -10.04 -3.85 7.86
CA TYR A 71 -11.27 -3.05 8.01
C TYR A 71 -12.28 -3.30 6.87
N GLN A 72 -11.79 -3.47 5.63
CA GLN A 72 -12.61 -3.86 4.47
C GLN A 72 -13.08 -5.33 4.52
N GLN A 73 -12.70 -6.09 5.57
CA GLN A 73 -13.12 -7.48 5.77
C GLN A 73 -12.68 -8.38 4.62
N LEU A 74 -11.49 -8.14 4.08
CA LEU A 74 -10.93 -8.97 3.03
C LEU A 74 -10.60 -10.37 3.57
N PRO A 75 -10.82 -11.44 2.77
CA PRO A 75 -10.46 -12.79 3.16
C PRO A 75 -8.93 -12.95 3.20
N ASP A 76 -8.45 -13.95 3.94
CA ASP A 76 -7.01 -14.17 4.16
C ASP A 76 -6.20 -14.27 2.85
N SER A 77 -6.78 -14.87 1.80
CA SER A 77 -6.15 -14.93 0.46
C SER A 77 -5.85 -13.56 -0.15
N CYS A 78 -6.67 -12.55 0.18
CA CYS A 78 -6.47 -11.17 -0.23
C CYS A 78 -5.54 -10.41 0.71
N LEU A 79 -5.52 -10.73 2.01
CA LEU A 79 -4.63 -10.07 2.98
C LEU A 79 -3.15 -10.27 2.64
N GLU A 80 -2.79 -11.40 2.02
CA GLU A 80 -1.44 -11.63 1.48
C GLU A 80 -1.04 -10.60 0.41
N LYS A 81 -1.99 -9.87 -0.18
CA LYS A 81 -1.77 -8.89 -1.25
C LYS A 81 -1.77 -7.45 -0.73
N CYS A 82 -2.00 -7.26 0.58
CA CYS A 82 -2.08 -5.96 1.24
C CYS A 82 -0.72 -5.46 1.74
N SER A 83 0.27 -5.44 0.86
CA SER A 83 1.56 -4.79 1.06
C SER A 83 2.06 -4.25 -0.28
N TYR A 84 2.88 -3.20 -0.29
CA TYR A 84 3.44 -2.67 -1.54
C TYR A 84 4.40 -3.64 -2.25
N ALA A 85 4.91 -4.64 -1.52
CA ALA A 85 5.74 -5.72 -2.08
C ALA A 85 4.91 -6.76 -2.83
N THR A 86 3.68 -7.05 -2.37
CA THR A 86 2.79 -8.06 -2.98
C THR A 86 1.74 -7.44 -3.90
N TYR A 87 1.47 -6.15 -3.76
CA TYR A 87 0.65 -5.34 -4.67
C TYR A 87 1.46 -5.02 -5.94
N THR A 88 1.50 -5.98 -6.86
CA THR A 88 2.27 -5.91 -8.11
C THR A 88 1.37 -6.12 -9.32
N LYS A 89 1.86 -5.72 -10.50
CA LYS A 89 1.21 -6.01 -11.79
C LYS A 89 0.83 -7.50 -11.92
N ASN A 90 1.75 -8.39 -11.60
CA ASN A 90 1.57 -9.83 -11.76
C ASN A 90 0.47 -10.37 -10.83
N THR A 91 0.45 -9.91 -9.58
CA THR A 91 -0.62 -10.25 -8.63
C THR A 91 -1.97 -9.82 -9.17
N LEU A 92 -2.09 -8.58 -9.67
CA LEU A 92 -3.37 -8.08 -10.18
C LEU A 92 -3.81 -8.80 -11.46
N GLN A 93 -2.88 -9.13 -12.34
CA GLN A 93 -3.17 -9.93 -13.52
C GLN A 93 -3.63 -11.34 -13.15
N ALA A 94 -3.03 -11.97 -12.12
CA ALA A 94 -3.46 -13.27 -11.63
C ALA A 94 -4.89 -13.21 -11.06
N MET A 95 -5.24 -12.15 -10.33
CA MET A 95 -6.61 -11.94 -9.86
C MET A 95 -7.60 -11.74 -11.01
N TYR A 96 -7.22 -10.93 -12.02
CA TYR A 96 -8.05 -10.66 -13.20
C TYR A 96 -8.32 -11.92 -14.03
N LEU A 97 -7.30 -12.76 -14.19
CA LEU A 97 -7.40 -14.03 -14.92
C LEU A 97 -7.99 -15.16 -14.07
N HIS A 98 -8.45 -14.87 -12.85
CA HIS A 98 -8.99 -15.85 -11.90
C HIS A 98 -8.03 -17.00 -11.55
N PHE A 99 -6.71 -16.75 -11.64
CA PHE A 99 -5.68 -17.67 -11.18
C PHE A 99 -5.28 -17.45 -9.71
N ASP A 100 -5.67 -16.33 -9.12
CA ASP A 100 -5.49 -16.05 -7.69
C ASP A 100 -6.70 -16.53 -6.87
N LYS A 101 -6.46 -16.88 -5.59
CA LYS A 101 -7.52 -17.26 -4.64
C LYS A 101 -8.28 -16.04 -4.13
N CYS A 102 -7.71 -14.85 -4.20
CA CYS A 102 -8.36 -13.59 -3.94
C CYS A 102 -9.26 -13.22 -5.13
N PRO A 103 -10.58 -13.07 -4.94
CA PRO A 103 -11.48 -12.79 -6.05
C PRO A 103 -11.25 -11.38 -6.62
N LEU A 104 -11.47 -11.23 -7.93
CA LEU A 104 -11.36 -9.94 -8.62
C LEU A 104 -12.23 -8.84 -7.99
N SER A 105 -13.36 -9.20 -7.37
CA SER A 105 -14.25 -8.26 -6.69
C SER A 105 -13.60 -7.54 -5.49
N ALA A 106 -12.56 -8.12 -4.89
CA ALA A 106 -11.81 -7.51 -3.79
C ALA A 106 -10.74 -6.52 -4.26
N LEU A 107 -10.46 -6.48 -5.57
CA LEU A 107 -9.41 -5.63 -6.12
C LEU A 107 -9.63 -4.14 -5.83
N ALA A 108 -10.88 -3.67 -5.97
CA ALA A 108 -11.20 -2.26 -5.73
C ALA A 108 -10.88 -1.84 -4.29
N ASP A 109 -11.19 -2.70 -3.31
CA ASP A 109 -10.91 -2.44 -1.89
C ASP A 109 -9.40 -2.50 -1.59
N ILE A 110 -8.67 -3.42 -2.22
CA ILE A 110 -7.20 -3.48 -2.12
C ILE A 110 -6.57 -2.21 -2.68
N SER A 111 -6.98 -1.77 -3.87
CA SER A 111 -6.48 -0.54 -4.50
C SER A 111 -6.86 0.72 -3.71
N TYR A 112 -8.09 0.76 -3.17
CA TYR A 112 -8.53 1.81 -2.25
C TYR A 112 -7.60 1.92 -1.03
N CYS A 113 -7.31 0.79 -0.39
CA CYS A 113 -6.44 0.74 0.77
C CYS A 113 -4.98 1.09 0.42
N ALA A 114 -4.47 0.61 -0.71
CA ALA A 114 -3.13 0.94 -1.20
C ALA A 114 -2.96 2.45 -1.46
N ALA A 115 -4.01 3.12 -1.95
CA ALA A 115 -3.98 4.55 -2.24
C ALA A 115 -4.36 5.44 -1.04
N GLY A 116 -4.76 4.84 0.09
CA GLY A 116 -5.25 5.57 1.25
C GLY A 116 -6.58 6.31 1.02
N GLY A 117 -7.37 5.89 0.03
CA GLY A 117 -8.67 6.49 -0.31
C GLY A 117 -8.61 7.87 -0.97
N LEU A 118 -7.52 8.21 -1.65
CA LEU A 118 -7.24 9.54 -2.18
C LEU A 118 -7.14 9.57 -3.71
N ASP A 119 -7.13 10.80 -4.24
CA ASP A 119 -6.92 11.07 -5.66
C ASP A 119 -5.45 11.41 -5.94
N HIS A 120 -4.79 10.54 -6.71
CA HIS A 120 -3.39 10.67 -7.11
C HIS A 120 -3.23 11.08 -8.57
N THR A 121 -4.30 11.55 -9.22
CA THR A 121 -4.31 11.86 -10.66
C THR A 121 -3.17 12.79 -11.07
N GLU A 122 -2.88 13.83 -10.27
CA GLU A 122 -1.79 14.77 -10.57
C GLU A 122 -0.42 14.10 -10.55
N CYS A 123 -0.15 13.23 -9.57
CA CYS A 123 1.08 12.44 -9.54
C CYS A 123 1.16 11.50 -10.75
N CYS A 124 0.06 10.82 -11.07
CA CYS A 124 0.01 9.89 -12.20
C CYS A 124 0.24 10.55 -13.56
N ILE A 125 -0.26 11.77 -13.76
CA ILE A 125 -0.01 12.56 -14.97
C ILE A 125 1.49 12.84 -15.10
N ARG A 126 2.13 13.29 -14.02
CA ARG A 126 3.59 13.56 -13.99
C ARG A 126 4.44 12.30 -14.15
N ASN A 127 3.90 11.14 -13.79
CA ASN A 127 4.57 9.84 -13.87
C ASN A 127 4.12 9.00 -15.09
N ASP A 128 3.70 9.66 -16.17
CA ASP A 128 3.43 9.05 -17.49
C ASP A 128 2.36 7.95 -17.52
N VAL A 129 1.46 7.88 -16.54
CA VAL A 129 0.41 6.84 -16.50
C VAL A 129 -0.53 6.95 -17.71
N ALA A 130 -0.74 8.18 -18.20
CA ALA A 130 -1.60 8.44 -19.36
C ALA A 130 -0.92 8.17 -20.72
N THR A 131 0.33 7.68 -20.75
CA THR A 131 1.09 7.48 -22.00
C THR A 131 0.97 6.08 -22.59
N THR A 132 0.22 5.18 -21.96
CA THR A 132 -0.06 3.85 -22.50
C THR A 132 -0.98 3.94 -23.72
N PHE A 133 -1.19 2.82 -24.41
CA PHE A 133 -2.17 2.73 -25.51
C PHE A 133 -3.62 3.08 -25.07
N ALA A 134 -3.96 2.88 -23.80
CA ALA A 134 -5.26 3.23 -23.24
C ALA A 134 -5.38 4.73 -22.88
N GLY A 135 -4.28 5.48 -22.95
CA GLY A 135 -4.27 6.93 -22.76
C GLY A 135 -4.74 7.36 -21.37
N ARG A 136 -5.51 8.46 -21.33
CA ARG A 136 -6.07 9.01 -20.08
C ARG A 136 -7.03 8.07 -19.33
N LYS A 137 -7.51 6.98 -19.94
CA LYS A 137 -8.33 5.98 -19.21
C LYS A 137 -7.58 5.41 -18.00
N CYS A 138 -6.25 5.34 -18.07
CA CYS A 138 -5.43 4.82 -16.98
C CYS A 138 -5.45 5.69 -15.72
N LEU A 139 -5.83 6.97 -15.84
CA LEU A 139 -5.97 7.85 -14.69
C LEU A 139 -7.14 7.45 -13.77
N THR A 140 -8.08 6.63 -14.25
CA THR A 140 -9.10 6.01 -13.40
C THR A 140 -8.48 5.18 -12.27
N PHE A 141 -7.30 4.59 -12.46
CA PHE A 141 -6.61 3.84 -11.42
C PHE A 141 -5.90 4.72 -10.39
N CYS A 142 -5.83 6.03 -10.62
CA CYS A 142 -5.16 6.99 -9.75
C CYS A 142 -6.12 7.65 -8.76
N ASP A 143 -7.38 7.80 -9.16
CA ASP A 143 -8.43 8.24 -8.26
C ASP A 143 -9.03 7.05 -7.53
N GLN A 144 -8.64 6.87 -6.27
CA GLN A 144 -9.11 5.77 -5.42
C GLN A 144 -10.02 6.29 -4.29
N ARG A 145 -10.71 7.41 -4.51
CA ARG A 145 -11.76 7.87 -3.60
C ARG A 145 -12.98 6.95 -3.67
N PRO A 146 -13.74 6.82 -2.56
CA PRO A 146 -14.93 5.98 -2.56
C PRO A 146 -16.00 6.57 -3.51
N GLY A 147 -16.80 5.70 -4.12
CA GLY A 147 -17.94 6.08 -4.95
C GLY A 147 -17.68 6.13 -6.46
N ASN A 148 -16.42 6.09 -6.91
CA ASN A 148 -16.07 6.06 -8.34
C ASN A 148 -15.79 4.64 -8.83
N VAL A 149 -16.82 3.77 -8.82
CA VAL A 149 -16.67 2.37 -9.28
C VAL A 149 -16.71 2.34 -10.81
N THR A 150 -15.53 2.28 -11.43
CA THR A 150 -15.44 2.09 -12.88
C THR A 150 -15.57 0.61 -13.23
N LYS A 151 -16.44 0.29 -14.18
CA LYS A 151 -16.51 -1.06 -14.75
C LYS A 151 -15.30 -1.26 -15.66
N LEU A 152 -14.32 -2.01 -15.18
CA LEU A 152 -13.09 -2.31 -15.93
C LEU A 152 -13.36 -3.40 -16.96
N ASP A 153 -13.08 -3.09 -18.23
CA ASP A 153 -13.07 -4.04 -19.34
C ASP A 153 -11.63 -4.28 -19.84
N PHE A 154 -11.48 -5.10 -20.88
CA PHE A 154 -10.17 -5.41 -21.47
C PHE A 154 -9.43 -4.18 -22.01
N SER A 155 -10.11 -3.06 -22.30
CA SER A 155 -9.48 -1.84 -22.79
C SER A 155 -8.59 -1.14 -21.76
N TYR A 156 -8.67 -1.56 -20.49
CA TYR A 156 -7.81 -1.08 -19.40
C TYR A 156 -6.54 -1.91 -19.20
N LEU A 157 -6.40 -3.06 -19.86
CA LEU A 157 -5.20 -3.90 -19.73
C LEU A 157 -3.87 -3.16 -20.02
N PRO A 158 -3.77 -2.27 -21.04
CA PRO A 158 -2.55 -1.51 -21.28
C PRO A 158 -2.13 -0.63 -20.09
N CYS A 159 -3.07 -0.22 -19.23
CA CYS A 159 -2.75 0.59 -18.05
C CYS A 159 -1.83 -0.12 -17.06
N TYR A 160 -1.87 -1.46 -17.02
CA TYR A 160 -0.99 -2.24 -16.16
C TYR A 160 0.49 -2.18 -16.58
N GLU A 161 0.82 -1.67 -17.76
CA GLU A 161 2.21 -1.37 -18.15
C GLU A 161 2.85 -0.28 -17.27
N ARG A 162 2.03 0.66 -16.78
CA ARG A 162 2.45 1.76 -15.89
C ARG A 162 2.03 1.51 -14.44
N PHE A 163 1.78 0.26 -14.07
CA PHE A 163 1.33 -0.08 -12.73
C PHE A 163 2.32 0.36 -11.64
N GLU A 164 3.63 0.19 -11.87
CA GLU A 164 4.65 0.64 -10.92
C GLU A 164 4.67 2.17 -10.76
N ASN A 165 4.38 2.94 -11.81
CA ASN A 165 4.22 4.40 -11.75
C ASN A 165 2.97 4.81 -10.93
N ILE A 166 1.88 4.04 -11.03
CA ILE A 166 0.68 4.26 -10.21
C ILE A 166 1.02 3.97 -8.74
N LYS A 167 1.66 2.82 -8.48
CA LYS A 167 2.04 2.40 -7.12
C LYS A 167 3.02 3.38 -6.47
N SER A 168 3.98 3.92 -7.21
CA SER A 168 4.93 4.90 -6.66
C SER A 168 4.22 6.17 -6.18
N CYS A 169 3.19 6.62 -6.89
CA CYS A 169 2.37 7.76 -6.46
C CYS A 169 1.65 7.51 -5.14
N PHE A 170 1.14 6.29 -4.93
CA PHE A 170 0.52 5.93 -3.67
C PHE A 170 1.51 5.97 -2.50
N MET A 171 2.74 5.51 -2.73
CA MET A 171 3.81 5.51 -1.73
C MET A 171 4.34 6.92 -1.43
N GLU A 172 4.51 7.79 -2.44
CA GLU A 172 5.01 9.16 -2.31
C GLU A 172 4.17 9.97 -1.31
N HIS A 173 2.84 9.88 -1.44
CA HIS A 173 1.92 10.62 -0.57
C HIS A 173 2.02 10.18 0.90
N ILE A 174 2.26 8.89 1.18
CA ILE A 174 2.43 8.41 2.56
C ILE A 174 3.78 8.89 3.12
N GLY A 175 4.82 8.93 2.29
CA GLY A 175 6.11 9.54 2.67
C GLY A 175 5.99 11.01 3.04
N ILE A 176 5.16 11.78 2.33
CA ILE A 176 4.88 13.20 2.66
C ILE A 176 4.11 13.32 3.99
N LYS A 177 3.08 12.48 4.22
CA LYS A 177 2.33 12.49 5.49
C LYS A 177 3.18 12.14 6.71
N ASN A 178 4.15 11.24 6.54
CA ASN A 178 5.04 10.80 7.62
C ASN A 178 6.29 11.68 7.78
N ARG A 179 6.49 12.69 6.92
CA ARG A 179 7.58 13.65 7.10
C ARG A 179 7.27 14.48 8.35
N PRO A 180 8.13 14.46 9.39
CA PRO A 180 7.95 15.37 10.51
C PRO A 180 7.99 16.79 9.95
N ALA A 181 6.98 17.60 10.29
CA ALA A 181 7.00 19.01 9.94
C ALA A 181 8.34 19.58 10.41
N THR A 182 9.18 20.01 9.47
CA THR A 182 10.33 20.84 9.79
C THR A 182 9.74 22.09 10.42
N VAL A 183 9.86 22.21 11.74
CA VAL A 183 9.57 23.46 12.42
C VAL A 183 10.54 24.46 11.81
N ASP A 184 10.06 25.34 10.93
CA ASP A 184 10.85 26.46 10.41
C ASP A 184 11.13 27.40 11.59
N ILE A 185 12.27 27.19 12.25
CA ILE A 185 12.78 28.03 13.35
C ILE A 185 13.11 29.47 12.86
N GLU A 186 13.01 29.73 11.55
CA GLU A 186 13.33 31.03 10.95
C GLU A 186 12.17 32.05 10.99
N LEU A 187 10.94 31.63 11.33
CA LEU A 187 9.78 32.53 11.47
C LEU A 187 9.34 32.76 12.93
N ALA A 188 10.28 32.70 13.89
CA ALA A 188 10.02 33.06 15.29
C ALA A 188 10.84 34.28 15.78
N ARG A 189 11.57 34.96 14.88
CA ARG A 189 12.48 36.06 15.23
C ARG A 189 12.06 37.46 14.76
N THR A 190 10.84 37.62 14.26
CA THR A 190 10.32 38.93 13.79
C THR A 190 9.27 39.58 14.69
N PHE A 191 9.04 39.06 15.90
CA PHE A 191 8.13 39.65 16.88
C PHE A 191 8.80 40.01 18.22
N GLU A 192 10.03 40.51 18.16
CA GLU A 192 10.67 41.24 19.28
C GLU A 192 11.40 42.47 18.73
N THR A 193 10.64 43.49 18.32
CA THR A 193 11.08 44.90 18.29
C THR A 193 9.89 45.79 18.55
#